data_AF-A0A7S0LT97-F1
#
_entry.id   AF-A0A7S0LT97-F1
#
_cell.length_a   1.000
_cell.length_b   1.000
_cell.length_c   1.000
_cell.angle_alpha   90.00
_cell.angle_beta   90.00
_cell.angle_gamma   90.00
#
_symmetry.space_group_name_H-M   'P 1'
#
loop_
_entity.id
_entity.type
_entity.pdbx_description
1 polymer ?
#
loop_
_entity_poly.entity_id
_entity_poly.type
_entity_poly.pdbx_seq_one_letter_code
_entity_poly.pdbx_strand_id
1 'polypeptide(L)'
;LLSMVSVASSYLLLATSDKTLHLFAAKPTALDHVAEARTAHEVACVALREVARPSSAMDIDEPAPPPLYAAVGLWTELSVQILAIPSLELVVSELLGSEVIPRSLLFYTAEAKEAADTKEYLLCALGAD
;
A
#
# COMPACT_ATOMS: atom_id res chain seq x y z
N LEU A 1 9.43 -12.26 14.08
CA LEU A 1 9.98 -12.63 12.75
C LEU A 1 9.34 -11.72 11.71
N LEU A 2 10.05 -11.41 10.61
CA LEU A 2 9.45 -10.72 9.46
C LEU A 2 8.40 -11.63 8.81
N SER A 3 7.20 -11.09 8.54
CA SER A 3 6.13 -11.84 7.87
C SER A 3 6.03 -11.45 6.39
N MET A 4 5.99 -10.16 6.09
CA MET A 4 5.83 -9.65 4.72
C MET A 4 6.71 -8.42 4.48
N VAL A 5 7.03 -8.16 3.20
CA VAL A 5 7.79 -6.98 2.78
C VAL A 5 7.25 -6.45 1.45
N SER A 6 7.23 -5.13 1.30
CA SER A 6 7.06 -4.47 0.01
C SER A 6 8.04 -3.30 -0.12
N VAL A 7 8.47 -3.01 -1.34
CA VAL A 7 9.45 -1.98 -1.65
C VAL A 7 8.94 -1.18 -2.83
N ALA A 8 8.98 0.14 -2.72
CA ALA A 8 8.67 1.04 -3.82
C ALA A 8 9.39 2.37 -3.61
N SER A 9 9.85 2.95 -4.71
CA SER A 9 10.60 4.21 -4.72
C SER A 9 11.81 4.13 -3.78
N SER A 10 11.84 4.96 -2.72
CA SER A 10 12.88 4.95 -1.68
C SER A 10 12.34 4.45 -0.33
N TYR A 11 11.27 3.67 -0.31
CA TYR A 11 10.66 3.16 0.92
C TYR A 11 10.57 1.64 0.94
N LEU A 12 10.76 1.10 2.14
CA LEU A 12 10.65 -0.32 2.46
C LEU A 12 9.60 -0.45 3.58
N LEU A 13 8.51 -1.15 3.30
CA LEU A 13 7.49 -1.47 4.28
C LEU A 13 7.65 -2.93 4.73
N LEU A 14 7.90 -3.12 6.02
CA LEU A 14 8.02 -4.44 6.64
C LEU A 14 6.85 -4.68 7.57
N ALA A 15 6.23 -5.85 7.43
CA ALA A 15 5.29 -6.37 8.41
C ALA A 15 5.96 -7.46 9.23
N THR A 16 5.69 -7.46 10.53
CA THR A 16 6.19 -8.45 11.47
C THR A 16 5.05 -9.28 12.05
N SER A 17 5.39 -10.48 12.52
CA SER A 17 4.44 -11.44 13.10
C SER A 17 3.69 -10.93 14.34
N ASP A 18 4.15 -9.85 14.98
CA ASP A 18 3.52 -9.21 16.15
C ASP A 18 2.51 -8.11 15.79
N LYS A 19 2.08 -8.07 14.52
CA LYS A 19 1.10 -7.11 13.96
C LYS A 19 1.63 -5.69 13.83
N THR A 20 2.93 -5.54 13.64
CA THR A 20 3.59 -4.24 13.51
C THR A 20 4.03 -4.00 12.07
N LEU A 21 3.82 -2.78 11.59
CA LEU A 21 4.32 -2.27 10.33
C LEU A 21 5.48 -1.32 10.62
N HIS A 22 6.64 -1.57 10.03
CA HIS A 22 7.80 -0.70 10.09
C HIS A 22 8.11 -0.15 8.71
N LEU A 23 8.12 1.18 8.58
CA LEU A 23 8.51 1.86 7.36
C LEU A 23 9.95 2.35 7.47
N PHE A 24 10.76 2.03 6.47
CA PHE A 24 12.12 2.53 6.36
C PHE A 24 12.28 3.35 5.07
N ALA A 25 13.04 4.45 5.15
CA ALA A 25 13.51 5.17 3.99
C ALA A 25 14.90 4.65 3.60
N ALA A 26 15.04 4.28 2.32
CA ALA A 26 16.29 3.83 1.74
C ALA A 26 17.20 5.01 1.40
N LYS A 27 18.41 4.99 1.96
CA LYS A 27 19.53 5.84 1.60
C LYS A 27 20.62 4.98 0.95
N PRO A 28 21.60 5.56 0.22
CA PRO A 28 22.62 4.79 -0.49
C PRO A 28 23.38 3.76 0.36
N THR A 29 23.53 4.01 1.67
CA THR A 29 24.31 3.16 2.58
C THR A 29 23.57 2.79 3.87
N ALA A 30 22.29 3.15 4.00
CA ALA A 30 21.54 2.99 5.24
C ALA A 30 20.03 2.87 4.99
N LEU A 31 19.34 2.28 5.97
CA LEU A 31 17.88 2.31 6.06
C LEU A 31 17.53 3.07 7.33
N ASP A 32 16.86 4.22 7.18
CA ASP A 32 16.38 4.99 8.32
C ASP A 32 14.97 4.53 8.66
N HIS A 33 14.72 4.19 9.93
CA HIS A 33 13.36 3.92 10.39
C HIS A 33 12.56 5.23 10.44
N VAL A 34 11.47 5.30 9.69
CA VAL A 34 10.69 6.53 9.47
C VAL A 34 9.42 6.54 10.30
N ALA A 35 8.69 5.42 10.29
CA ALA A 35 7.40 5.32 10.95
C ALA A 35 7.12 3.88 11.39
N GLU A 36 6.24 3.76 12.37
CA GLU A 36 5.73 2.49 12.86
C GLU A 36 4.24 2.61 13.13
N ALA A 37 3.49 1.57 12.78
CA ALA A 37 2.06 1.47 13.09
C ALA A 37 1.69 0.04 13.48
N ARG A 38 0.66 -0.11 14.30
CA ARG A 38 0.16 -1.41 14.73
C ARG A 38 -1.18 -1.72 14.06
N THR A 39 -1.28 -2.90 13.46
CA THR A 39 -2.52 -3.39 12.85
C THR A 39 -3.38 -4.11 13.89
N ALA A 40 -4.69 -4.13 13.67
CA ALA A 40 -5.61 -4.86 14.54
C ALA A 40 -5.35 -6.39 14.50
N HIS A 41 -5.03 -6.90 13.31
CA HIS A 41 -4.86 -8.31 13.01
C HIS A 41 -3.54 -8.59 12.31
N GLU A 42 -3.18 -9.87 12.19
CA GLU A 42 -1.96 -10.28 11.49
C GLU A 42 -2.02 -9.86 10.02
N VAL A 43 -0.86 -9.43 9.52
CA VAL A 43 -0.71 -8.99 8.13
C VAL A 43 -0.52 -10.20 7.23
N ALA A 44 -1.43 -10.40 6.28
CA ALA A 44 -1.41 -11.50 5.34
C ALA A 44 -0.69 -11.16 4.03
N CYS A 45 -0.79 -9.90 3.57
CA CYS A 45 -0.06 -9.40 2.41
C CYS A 45 0.09 -7.88 2.43
N VAL A 46 1.09 -7.37 1.71
CA VAL A 46 1.36 -5.93 1.58
C VAL A 46 1.77 -5.57 0.16
N ALA A 47 1.43 -4.36 -0.27
CA ALA A 47 1.93 -3.74 -1.49
C ALA A 47 2.20 -2.26 -1.23
N LEU A 48 3.21 -1.70 -1.89
CA LEU A 48 3.60 -0.30 -1.80
C LEU A 48 3.73 0.25 -3.23
N ARG A 49 3.15 1.41 -3.54
CA ARG A 49 3.29 2.02 -4.87
C ARG A 49 2.92 3.51 -4.87
N GLU A 50 3.62 4.29 -5.70
CA GLU A 50 3.16 5.61 -6.13
C GLU A 50 1.95 5.48 -7.06
N VAL A 51 0.94 6.29 -6.85
CA VAL A 51 -0.30 6.29 -7.66
C VAL A 51 -0.35 7.59 -8.46
N ALA A 52 -0.67 7.49 -9.76
CA ALA A 52 -0.72 8.67 -10.61
C ALA A 52 -1.81 9.64 -10.15
N ARG A 53 -1.52 10.95 -10.19
CA ARG A 53 -2.53 11.98 -9.96
C ARG A 53 -3.41 12.14 -11.20
N PRO A 54 -4.73 12.23 -11.07
CA PRO A 54 -5.59 12.54 -12.19
C PRO A 54 -5.26 13.95 -12.71
N SER A 55 -5.07 14.08 -14.02
CA SER A 55 -4.67 15.33 -14.70
C SER A 55 -5.77 16.40 -14.74
N SER A 56 -6.88 16.22 -14.03
CA SER A 56 -8.05 17.11 -14.02
C SER A 56 -8.02 18.15 -12.89
N ALA A 57 -7.08 18.06 -11.95
CA ALA A 57 -6.84 19.14 -11.01
C ALA A 57 -6.10 20.27 -11.74
N MET A 58 -6.76 21.42 -11.92
CA MET A 58 -6.12 22.67 -12.31
C MET A 58 -5.14 23.08 -11.19
N ASP A 59 -3.96 22.46 -11.15
CA ASP A 59 -2.92 22.82 -10.19
C ASP A 59 -2.05 23.93 -10.80
N ILE A 60 -2.25 25.13 -10.26
CA ILE A 60 -1.50 26.37 -10.55
C ILE A 60 -0.19 26.40 -9.71
N ASP A 61 0.02 25.43 -8.82
CA ASP A 61 1.19 25.29 -7.96
C ASP A 61 2.14 24.19 -8.43
N GLU A 62 3.41 24.28 -8.00
CA GLU A 62 4.52 23.38 -8.34
C GLU A 62 4.12 21.89 -8.40
N PRO A 63 4.73 21.11 -9.32
CA PRO A 63 4.47 19.68 -9.41
C PRO A 63 4.96 18.98 -8.14
N ALA A 64 4.06 18.80 -7.16
CA ALA A 64 4.32 17.95 -6.01
C ALA A 64 4.61 16.50 -6.50
N PRO A 65 5.34 15.68 -5.74
CA PRO A 65 5.55 14.28 -6.10
C PRO A 65 4.22 13.49 -6.11
N PRO A 66 4.12 12.38 -6.86
CA PRO A 66 2.95 11.51 -6.80
C PRO A 66 2.77 10.97 -5.37
N PRO A 67 1.52 10.83 -4.88
CA PRO A 67 1.27 10.25 -3.57
C PRO A 67 1.71 8.78 -3.54
N LEU A 68 2.28 8.36 -2.41
CA LEU A 68 2.71 6.99 -2.15
C LEU A 68 1.74 6.34 -1.16
N TYR A 69 1.24 5.17 -1.50
CA TYR A 69 0.32 4.41 -0.65
C TYR A 69 0.83 3.01 -0.38
N ALA A 70 0.49 2.50 0.80
CA ALA A 70 0.60 1.10 1.14
C ALA A 70 -0.80 0.46 1.16
N ALA A 71 -0.92 -0.72 0.58
CA ALA A 71 -2.07 -1.60 0.76
C ALA A 71 -1.68 -2.75 1.69
N VAL A 72 -2.51 -3.05 2.68
CA VAL A 72 -2.27 -4.07 3.70
C VAL A 72 -3.50 -4.98 3.81
N GLY A 73 -3.32 -6.27 3.54
CA GLY A 73 -4.36 -7.28 3.72
C GLY A 73 -4.25 -7.92 5.10
N LEU A 74 -5.37 -8.03 5.82
CA LEU A 74 -5.43 -8.57 7.18
C LEU A 74 -6.02 -9.98 7.23
N TRP A 75 -5.50 -10.82 8.13
CA TRP A 75 -5.86 -12.23 8.24
C TRP A 75 -7.25 -12.47 8.86
N THR A 76 -7.57 -11.86 10.01
CA THR A 76 -8.79 -12.22 10.76
C THR A 76 -10.01 -11.39 10.35
N GLU A 77 -9.80 -10.11 10.06
CA GLU A 77 -10.87 -9.19 9.65
C GLU A 77 -11.22 -9.33 8.16
N LEU A 78 -10.37 -10.05 7.40
CA LEU A 78 -10.55 -10.27 5.95
C LEU A 78 -10.78 -8.95 5.22
N SER A 79 -9.96 -7.97 5.56
CA SER A 79 -10.03 -6.60 5.07
C SER A 79 -8.75 -6.22 4.31
N VAL A 80 -8.89 -5.20 3.47
CA VAL A 80 -7.77 -4.50 2.84
C VAL A 80 -7.79 -3.05 3.31
N GLN A 81 -6.67 -2.60 3.84
CA GLN A 81 -6.46 -1.23 4.31
C GLN A 81 -5.50 -0.50 3.38
N ILE A 82 -5.80 0.75 3.08
CA ILE A 82 -4.89 1.67 2.39
C ILE A 82 -4.35 2.65 3.41
N LEU A 83 -3.02 2.78 3.48
CA LEU A 83 -2.32 3.70 4.37
C LEU A 83 -1.56 4.75 3.55
N ALA A 84 -1.57 5.99 4.03
CA ALA A 84 -0.75 7.07 3.46
C ALA A 84 0.71 6.93 3.91
N ILE A 85 1.65 7.23 3.00
CA ILE A 85 3.09 7.19 3.28
C ILE A 85 3.64 8.64 3.22
N PRO A 86 4.46 9.07 4.19
CA PRO A 86 5.14 8.25 5.21
C PRO A 86 4.41 8.08 6.55
N SER A 87 3.23 8.68 6.75
CA SER A 87 2.58 8.74 8.07
C SER A 87 2.05 7.40 8.59
N LEU A 88 1.83 6.41 7.71
CA LEU A 88 1.10 5.17 8.01
C LEU A 88 -0.33 5.39 8.52
N GLU A 89 -0.92 6.55 8.24
CA GLU A 89 -2.31 6.86 8.60
C GLU A 89 -3.28 6.11 7.69
N LEU A 90 -4.34 5.55 8.29
CA LEU A 90 -5.39 4.86 7.57
C LEU A 90 -6.17 5.84 6.69
N VAL A 91 -6.17 5.58 5.38
CA VAL A 91 -6.94 6.33 4.38
C VAL A 91 -8.31 5.70 4.21
N VAL A 92 -8.36 4.38 4.00
CA VAL A 92 -9.60 3.61 3.83
C VAL A 92 -9.39 2.16 4.22
N SER A 93 -10.46 1.52 4.69
CA SER A 93 -10.51 0.09 5.00
C SER A 93 -11.75 -0.51 4.35
N GLU A 94 -11.57 -1.59 3.59
CA GLU A 94 -12.66 -2.30 2.92
C GLU A 94 -12.70 -3.76 3.38
N LEU A 95 -13.89 -4.23 3.79
CA LEU A 95 -14.13 -5.64 4.09
C LEU A 95 -14.32 -6.40 2.79
N LEU A 96 -13.61 -7.52 2.61
CA LEU A 96 -13.68 -8.30 1.37
C LEU A 96 -14.98 -9.12 1.25
N GLY A 97 -15.76 -9.22 2.34
CA GLY A 97 -17.04 -9.94 2.38
C GLY A 97 -16.94 -11.45 2.12
N SER A 98 -15.73 -11.97 2.04
CA SER A 98 -15.41 -13.39 1.83
C SER A 98 -14.93 -14.01 3.13
N GLU A 99 -14.95 -15.34 3.23
CA GLU A 99 -14.32 -16.09 4.34
C GLU A 99 -12.83 -16.39 4.08
N VAL A 100 -12.27 -15.86 2.99
CA VAL A 100 -10.93 -16.21 2.50
C VAL A 100 -9.95 -15.05 2.68
N ILE A 101 -8.76 -15.38 3.19
CA ILE A 101 -7.70 -14.40 3.45
C ILE A 101 -7.14 -13.76 2.16
N PRO A 102 -6.81 -12.46 2.17
CA PRO A 102 -6.05 -11.86 1.08
C PRO A 102 -4.62 -12.43 1.07
N ARG A 103 -4.13 -12.80 -0.12
CA ARG A 103 -2.81 -13.45 -0.30
C ARG A 103 -1.83 -12.60 -1.09
N SER A 104 -2.34 -11.77 -1.99
CA SER A 104 -1.52 -10.84 -2.76
C SER A 104 -2.30 -9.57 -3.08
N LEU A 105 -1.59 -8.45 -3.05
CA LEU A 105 -2.09 -7.14 -3.40
C LEU A 105 -1.20 -6.56 -4.49
N LEU A 106 -1.80 -5.89 -5.47
CA LEU A 106 -1.07 -5.22 -6.55
C LEU A 106 -1.80 -3.95 -6.94
N PHE A 107 -1.11 -2.83 -6.87
CA PHE A 107 -1.56 -1.62 -7.54
C PHE A 107 -1.32 -1.75 -9.04
N TYR A 108 -2.35 -1.49 -9.84
CA TYR A 108 -2.33 -1.65 -11.29
C TYR A 108 -2.92 -0.42 -11.97
N THR A 109 -2.18 0.12 -12.95
CA THR A 109 -2.69 1.16 -13.84
C THR A 109 -3.17 0.51 -15.13
N ALA A 110 -4.45 0.67 -15.45
CA ALA A 110 -4.96 0.17 -16.72
C ALA A 110 -4.50 1.10 -17.86
N GLU A 111 -3.98 0.51 -18.94
CA GLU A 111 -3.64 1.25 -20.15
C GLU A 111 -4.90 1.88 -20.74
N ALA A 112 -4.87 3.20 -20.88
CA ALA A 112 -5.88 3.98 -21.58
C ALA A 112 -5.33 4.48 -22.92
N LYS A 113 -6.22 4.63 -23.91
CA LYS A 113 -5.84 5.18 -25.22
C LYS A 113 -5.42 6.66 -25.14
N GLU A 114 -5.88 7.35 -24.10
CA GLU A 114 -5.56 8.75 -23.82
C GLU A 114 -5.10 8.86 -22.37
N ALA A 115 -4.07 9.67 -22.10
CA ALA A 115 -3.51 9.83 -20.76
C ALA A 115 -4.55 10.31 -19.72
N ALA A 116 -5.58 11.03 -20.18
CA ALA A 116 -6.67 11.56 -19.35
C ALA A 116 -7.66 10.48 -18.84
N ASP A 117 -7.67 9.27 -19.40
CA ASP A 117 -8.55 8.16 -18.98
C ASP A 117 -7.80 7.05 -18.22
N THR A 118 -6.58 7.36 -17.75
CA THR A 118 -5.80 6.44 -16.93
C THR A 118 -6.53 6.15 -15.61
N LYS A 119 -6.82 4.88 -15.35
CA LYS A 119 -7.49 4.43 -14.12
C LYS A 119 -6.55 3.59 -13.28
N GLU A 120 -6.59 3.86 -11.98
CA GLU A 120 -5.79 3.17 -10.97
C GLU A 120 -6.66 2.15 -10.23
N TYR A 121 -6.14 0.94 -10.11
CA TYR A 121 -6.80 -0.19 -9.49
C TYR A 121 -5.93 -0.76 -8.37
N LEU A 122 -6.58 -1.27 -7.33
CA LEU A 122 -5.97 -2.17 -6.37
C LEU A 122 -6.55 -3.56 -6.59
N LEU A 123 -5.71 -4.49 -7.04
CA LEU A 123 -6.09 -5.88 -7.25
C LEU A 123 -5.81 -6.68 -5.97
N CYS A 124 -6.79 -7.45 -5.52
CA CYS A 124 -6.67 -8.33 -4.37
C CYS A 124 -6.91 -9.77 -4.79
N ALA A 125 -5.88 -10.61 -4.68
CA ALA A 125 -6.01 -12.05 -4.87
C ALA A 125 -6.28 -12.71 -3.53
N LEU A 126 -7.35 -13.51 -3.47
CA LEU A 126 -7.72 -14.31 -2.31
C LEU A 126 -7.05 -15.70 -2.39
N GLY A 127 -6.94 -16.38 -1.26
CA GLY A 127 -6.57 -17.80 -1.25
C GLY A 127 -7.54 -18.67 -2.07
N ALA A 128 -7.08 -19.84 -2.49
CA ALA A 128 -7.97 -20.92 -2.90
C ALA A 128 -7.91 -21.98 -1.80
N ASP A 129 -9.06 -22.56 -1.45
CA ASP A 129 -9.15 -23.72 -0.57
C ASP A 129 -8.42 -24.94 -1.14
#